data_AF-A0A2G5U7S4-F1
#
_entry.id   AF-A0A2G5U7S4-F1
#
_cell.length_a   1.000
_cell.length_b   1.000
_cell.length_c   1.000
_cell.angle_alpha   90.00
_cell.angle_beta   90.00
_cell.angle_gamma   90.00
#
_symmetry.space_group_name_H-M   'P 1'
#
loop_
_entity.id
_entity.type
_entity.pdbx_description
1 polymer ?
#
loop_
_entity_poly.entity_id
_entity_poly.type
_entity_poly.pdbx_seq_one_letter_code
_entity_poly.pdbx_strand_id
1 'polypeptide(L)'
;MAKSLRSKFKRKVRAIARTKKQPKTDAFLQKAIEKRDEYEKVEAGEDKILRVTSKQSFFSEKAKAEGTDGGDKMDVTGEAATINTKPLRKKDGSFPSWLSGTQKKKATKKSKAIKKSKNKSAKNFR
;
A
#
# COMPACT_ATOMS: atom_id res chain seq x y z
N MET A 1 -37.78 25.33 16.44
CA MET A 1 -36.49 25.91 15.98
C MET A 1 -35.32 25.06 16.47
N ALA A 2 -34.42 24.66 15.57
CA ALA A 2 -33.19 23.99 15.97
C ALA A 2 -32.21 24.98 16.63
N LYS A 3 -31.35 24.49 17.52
CA LYS A 3 -30.32 25.33 18.14
C LYS A 3 -29.19 25.63 17.14
N SER A 4 -28.74 26.88 17.07
CA SER A 4 -27.61 27.31 16.24
C SER A 4 -26.32 26.55 16.57
N LEU A 5 -25.45 26.38 15.56
CA LEU A 5 -24.10 25.83 15.71
C LEU A 5 -23.27 26.59 16.75
N ARG A 6 -23.49 27.92 16.87
CA ARG A 6 -22.76 28.76 17.82
C ARG A 6 -23.42 28.84 19.20
N SER A 7 -24.56 28.17 19.40
CA SER A 7 -25.25 28.11 20.69
C SER A 7 -24.30 27.64 21.80
N LYS A 8 -24.26 28.40 22.90
CA LYS A 8 -23.41 28.10 24.08
C LYS A 8 -23.70 26.72 24.65
N PHE A 9 -24.97 26.33 24.70
CA PHE A 9 -25.39 24.99 25.15
C PHE A 9 -24.76 23.87 24.32
N LYS A 10 -24.89 23.93 22.98
CA LYS A 10 -24.31 22.91 22.08
C LYS A 10 -22.78 22.93 22.09
N ARG A 11 -22.15 24.09 22.33
CA ARG A 11 -20.69 24.19 22.50
C ARG A 11 -20.23 23.51 23.80
N LYS A 12 -20.94 23.74 24.91
CA LYS A 12 -20.66 23.12 26.21
C LYS A 12 -20.70 21.60 26.14
N VAL A 13 -21.78 21.04 25.57
CA VAL A 13 -21.92 19.58 25.38
C VAL A 13 -20.79 19.01 24.50
N ARG A 14 -20.40 19.71 23.43
CA ARG A 14 -19.29 19.28 22.58
C ARG A 14 -17.94 19.35 23.30
N ALA A 15 -17.71 20.32 24.17
CA ALA A 15 -16.50 20.39 24.98
C ALA A 15 -16.38 19.16 25.89
N ILE A 16 -17.46 18.80 26.61
CA ILE A 16 -17.53 17.59 27.44
C ILE A 16 -17.31 16.31 26.59
N ALA A 17 -17.89 16.26 25.39
CA ALA A 17 -17.67 15.13 24.49
C ALA A 17 -16.23 15.04 23.99
N ARG A 18 -15.52 16.17 23.82
CA ARG A 18 -14.11 16.19 23.41
C ARG A 18 -13.20 15.72 24.53
N THR A 19 -13.37 16.21 25.76
CA THR A 19 -12.56 15.78 26.90
C THR A 19 -12.69 14.27 27.15
N LYS A 20 -13.88 13.70 26.96
CA LYS A 20 -14.09 12.24 27.04
C LYS A 20 -13.40 11.45 25.90
N LYS A 21 -13.31 12.03 24.70
CA LYS A 21 -12.75 11.36 23.51
C LYS A 21 -11.23 11.48 23.42
N GLN A 22 -10.67 12.60 23.89
CA GLN A 22 -9.25 12.94 23.82
C GLN A 22 -8.31 11.81 24.27
N PRO A 23 -8.43 11.22 25.47
CA PRO A 23 -7.47 10.19 25.89
C PRO A 23 -7.51 8.93 25.01
N LYS A 24 -8.67 8.62 24.43
CA LYS A 24 -8.82 7.47 23.52
C LYS A 24 -8.15 7.74 22.18
N THR A 25 -8.36 8.93 21.62
CA THR A 25 -7.76 9.31 20.35
C THR A 25 -6.25 9.43 20.50
N ASP A 26 -5.78 10.00 21.61
CA ASP A 26 -4.35 10.18 21.87
C ASP A 26 -3.64 8.82 21.99
N ALA A 27 -4.23 7.86 22.71
CA ALA A 27 -3.70 6.50 22.81
C ALA A 27 -3.62 5.79 21.44
N PHE A 28 -4.61 5.99 20.56
CA PHE A 28 -4.56 5.41 19.21
C PHE A 28 -3.48 6.05 18.34
N LEU A 29 -3.28 7.36 18.46
CA LEU A 29 -2.25 8.08 17.72
C LEU A 29 -0.85 7.71 18.21
N GLN A 30 -0.64 7.61 19.52
CA GLN A 30 0.63 7.14 20.11
C GLN A 30 0.97 5.73 19.62
N LYS A 31 0.01 4.80 19.66
CA LYS A 31 0.20 3.44 19.11
C LYS A 31 0.53 3.42 17.62
N ALA A 32 0.02 4.38 16.84
CA ALA A 32 0.35 4.48 15.42
C ALA A 32 1.80 4.99 15.22
N ILE A 33 2.26 5.91 16.06
CA ILE A 33 3.65 6.39 16.06
C ILE A 33 4.60 5.25 16.48
N GLU A 34 4.30 4.55 17.58
CA GLU A 34 5.11 3.42 18.05
C GLU A 34 5.28 2.35 16.96
N LYS A 35 4.20 1.99 16.27
CA LYS A 35 4.26 1.06 15.13
C LYS A 35 5.15 1.56 14.00
N ARG A 36 5.06 2.85 13.67
CA ARG A 36 5.94 3.46 12.66
C ARG A 36 7.40 3.33 13.09
N ASP A 37 7.72 3.66 14.33
CA ASP A 37 9.08 3.60 14.86
C ASP A 37 9.60 2.15 14.89
N GLU A 38 8.74 1.16 15.16
CA GLU A 38 9.07 -0.27 15.04
C GLU A 38 9.41 -0.65 13.60
N TYR A 39 8.61 -0.24 12.62
CA TYR A 39 8.91 -0.48 11.20
C TYR A 39 10.23 0.17 10.77
N GLU A 40 10.48 1.43 11.15
CA GLU A 40 11.74 2.11 10.82
C GLU A 40 12.95 1.43 11.49
N LYS A 41 12.80 0.90 12.70
CA LYS A 41 13.86 0.13 13.38
C LYS A 41 14.15 -1.21 12.70
N VAL A 42 13.11 -1.91 12.25
CA VAL A 42 13.26 -3.18 11.51
C VAL A 42 13.95 -2.92 10.17
N GLU A 43 13.49 -1.94 9.39
CA GLU A 43 14.12 -1.56 8.12
C GLU A 43 15.58 -1.13 8.33
N ALA A 44 15.88 -0.32 9.36
CA ALA A 44 17.26 0.06 9.68
C ALA A 44 18.13 -1.10 10.18
N GLY A 45 17.53 -2.14 10.77
CA GLY A 45 18.19 -3.38 11.17
C GLY A 45 18.47 -4.29 9.97
N GLU A 46 17.51 -4.41 9.06
CA GLU A 46 17.63 -5.14 7.80
C GLU A 46 18.65 -4.45 6.87
N ASP A 47 18.68 -3.13 6.79
CA ASP A 47 19.69 -2.34 6.07
C ASP A 47 21.10 -2.55 6.63
N LYS A 48 21.25 -2.75 7.95
CA LYS A 48 22.56 -3.08 8.55
C LYS A 48 23.00 -4.50 8.20
N ILE A 49 22.07 -5.46 8.18
CA ILE A 49 22.36 -6.84 7.76
C ILE A 49 22.71 -6.87 6.26
N LEU A 50 21.97 -6.15 5.41
CA LEU A 50 22.25 -5.98 3.98
C LEU A 50 23.56 -5.22 3.70
N ARG A 51 23.94 -4.23 4.52
CA ARG A 51 25.24 -3.54 4.37
C ARG A 51 26.45 -4.40 4.75
N VAL A 52 26.29 -5.35 5.67
CA VAL A 52 27.37 -6.28 6.01
C VAL A 52 27.56 -7.30 4.88
N THR A 53 26.49 -7.75 4.24
CA THR A 53 26.57 -8.68 3.10
C THR A 53 26.98 -7.99 1.80
N SER A 54 26.59 -6.73 1.56
CA SER A 54 26.92 -5.99 0.33
C SER A 54 28.35 -5.45 0.28
N LYS A 55 29.00 -5.18 1.42
CA LYS A 55 30.44 -4.80 1.43
C LYS A 55 31.35 -5.89 0.88
N GLN A 56 30.90 -7.14 0.88
CA GLN A 56 31.65 -8.26 0.32
C GLN A 56 31.44 -8.39 -1.20
N SER A 57 30.41 -7.76 -1.77
CA SER A 57 30.09 -7.82 -3.21
C SER A 57 30.31 -6.50 -3.97
N PHE A 58 30.58 -5.37 -3.30
CA PHE A 58 30.67 -4.05 -3.95
C PHE A 58 32.05 -3.69 -4.57
N PHE A 59 33.06 -4.56 -4.49
CA PHE A 59 34.37 -4.30 -5.10
C PHE A 59 34.45 -4.63 -6.60
N SER A 60 33.43 -5.26 -7.21
CA SER A 60 33.53 -5.82 -8.57
C SER A 60 32.83 -5.05 -9.69
N GLU A 61 32.13 -3.94 -9.43
CA GLU A 61 31.28 -3.35 -10.49
C GLU A 61 31.33 -1.81 -10.49
N LYS A 62 32.50 -1.28 -10.84
CA LYS A 62 32.68 0.14 -11.19
C LYS A 62 32.99 0.25 -12.68
N ALA A 63 31.98 0.38 -13.53
CA ALA A 63 32.16 0.89 -14.90
C ALA A 63 30.86 1.35 -15.58
N LYS A 64 30.74 2.68 -15.75
CA LYS A 64 30.12 3.41 -16.89
C LYS A 64 28.58 3.43 -16.97
N ALA A 65 27.90 4.51 -17.38
CA ALA A 65 28.27 5.88 -17.75
C ALA A 65 27.00 6.75 -17.73
N GLU A 66 27.22 8.05 -17.59
CA GLU A 66 26.31 9.19 -17.61
C GLU A 66 25.78 9.51 -19.03
N GLY A 67 24.60 10.13 -19.16
CA GLY A 67 24.12 10.72 -20.42
C GLY A 67 22.65 11.19 -20.41
N THR A 68 22.47 12.50 -20.54
CA THR A 68 21.30 13.39 -20.42
C THR A 68 20.29 13.34 -21.58
N ASP A 69 19.00 13.65 -21.34
CA ASP A 69 18.19 14.74 -21.96
C ASP A 69 16.66 14.54 -21.78
N GLY A 70 15.94 15.66 -21.70
CA GLY A 70 14.61 15.80 -21.11
C GLY A 70 13.41 15.30 -21.92
N GLY A 71 12.35 15.04 -21.17
CA GLY A 71 11.00 14.76 -21.67
C GLY A 71 10.15 14.26 -20.53
N ASP A 72 9.17 15.05 -20.11
CA ASP A 72 8.18 14.71 -19.08
C ASP A 72 7.35 13.48 -19.51
N LYS A 73 7.93 12.31 -19.29
CA LYS A 73 7.29 11.00 -19.27
C LYS A 73 7.92 10.28 -18.10
N MET A 74 7.11 9.91 -17.11
CA MET A 74 7.52 9.00 -16.06
C MET A 74 7.78 7.63 -16.67
N ASP A 75 8.96 7.47 -17.28
CA ASP A 75 9.47 6.19 -17.73
C ASP A 75 9.67 5.33 -16.48
N VAL A 76 8.82 4.32 -16.33
CA VAL A 76 9.06 3.24 -15.37
C VAL A 76 10.19 2.40 -15.95
N THR A 77 11.44 2.85 -15.78
CA THR A 77 12.66 2.07 -16.04
C THR A 77 12.92 1.09 -14.90
N GLY A 78 11.88 0.37 -14.49
CA GLY A 78 11.96 -0.74 -13.55
C GLY A 78 11.58 -2.01 -14.30
N GLU A 79 12.31 -3.10 -14.04
CA GLU A 79 12.05 -4.44 -14.57
C GLU A 79 10.55 -4.73 -14.74
N ALA A 80 10.18 -5.32 -15.88
CA ALA A 80 8.81 -5.64 -16.26
C ALA A 80 7.99 -6.10 -15.04
N ALA A 81 6.89 -5.38 -14.75
CA ALA A 81 6.12 -5.54 -13.52
C ALA A 81 5.99 -7.02 -13.10
N THR A 82 6.60 -7.39 -11.97
CA THR A 82 6.55 -8.73 -11.36
C THR A 82 5.11 -9.22 -11.05
N ILE A 83 4.13 -8.35 -11.20
CA ILE A 83 2.71 -8.60 -10.96
C ILE A 83 1.95 -8.64 -12.29
N ASN A 84 1.21 -9.72 -12.50
CA ASN A 84 0.31 -9.84 -13.65
C ASN A 84 -0.83 -8.81 -13.55
N THR A 85 -1.00 -7.96 -14.57
CA THR A 85 -1.98 -6.85 -14.60
C THR A 85 -3.44 -7.31 -14.52
N LYS A 86 -3.77 -8.47 -15.13
CA LYS A 86 -5.15 -9.00 -15.17
C LYS A 86 -5.61 -9.57 -13.82
N PRO A 87 -4.90 -10.53 -13.20
CA PRO A 87 -5.31 -11.07 -11.90
C PRO A 87 -4.78 -10.25 -10.71
N LEU A 88 -3.92 -9.25 -10.92
CA LEU A 88 -3.19 -8.52 -9.87
C LEU A 88 -2.49 -9.48 -8.90
N ARG A 89 -1.87 -10.53 -9.45
CA ARG A 89 -1.17 -11.58 -8.70
C ARG A 89 0.31 -11.58 -9.03
N LYS A 90 1.11 -11.87 -8.00
CA LYS A 90 2.55 -12.17 -8.14
C LYS A 90 2.76 -13.47 -8.91
N LYS A 91 4.01 -13.77 -9.28
CA LYS A 91 4.41 -15.05 -9.90
C LYS A 91 4.00 -16.26 -9.05
N ASP A 92 4.09 -16.15 -7.72
CA ASP A 92 3.68 -17.19 -6.76
C ASP A 92 2.16 -17.36 -6.61
N GLY A 93 1.35 -16.61 -7.38
CA GLY A 93 -0.12 -16.68 -7.33
C GLY A 93 -0.76 -15.96 -6.13
N SER A 94 0.02 -15.44 -5.20
CA SER A 94 -0.44 -14.61 -4.08
C SER A 94 -0.76 -13.16 -4.50
N PHE A 95 -1.60 -12.49 -3.71
CA PHE A 95 -1.90 -11.08 -3.89
C PHE A 95 -0.81 -10.20 -3.24
N PRO A 96 -0.50 -9.01 -3.80
CA PRO A 96 0.38 -8.04 -3.16
C PRO A 96 -0.09 -7.68 -1.74
N SER A 97 0.86 -7.37 -0.86
CA SER A 97 0.64 -7.02 0.56
C SER A 97 -0.15 -5.72 0.70
N TRP A 98 0.04 -4.76 -0.20
CA TRP A 98 -0.67 -3.47 -0.24
C TRP A 98 -2.11 -3.59 -0.76
N LEU A 99 -2.52 -4.74 -1.31
CA LEU A 99 -3.88 -4.93 -1.80
C LEU A 99 -4.81 -5.25 -0.62
N SER A 100 -5.82 -4.42 -0.39
CA SER A 100 -6.78 -4.65 0.71
C SER A 100 -7.60 -5.93 0.51
N GLY A 101 -8.10 -6.52 1.60
CA GLY A 101 -8.95 -7.73 1.53
C GLY A 101 -10.19 -7.56 0.64
N THR A 102 -10.79 -6.36 0.62
CA THR A 102 -11.91 -6.03 -0.27
C THR A 102 -11.49 -6.03 -1.75
N GLN A 103 -10.33 -5.48 -2.06
CA GLN A 103 -9.79 -5.49 -3.42
C GLN A 103 -9.43 -6.92 -3.87
N LYS A 104 -8.87 -7.76 -2.99
CA LYS A 104 -8.65 -9.21 -3.25
C LYS A 104 -9.95 -9.92 -3.64
N LYS A 105 -11.05 -9.67 -2.91
CA LYS A 105 -12.38 -10.24 -3.21
C LYS A 105 -12.94 -9.76 -4.56
N LYS A 106 -12.74 -8.48 -4.91
CA LYS A 106 -13.17 -7.94 -6.21
C LYS A 106 -12.37 -8.55 -7.38
N ALA A 107 -11.06 -8.65 -7.25
CA ALA A 107 -10.18 -9.24 -8.27
C ALA A 107 -10.50 -10.72 -8.54
N THR A 108 -10.72 -11.52 -7.48
CA THR A 108 -11.13 -12.94 -7.62
C THR A 108 -12.50 -13.11 -8.28
N LYS A 109 -13.47 -12.24 -7.98
CA LYS A 109 -14.78 -12.27 -8.65
C LYS A 109 -14.67 -11.94 -10.15
N LYS A 110 -13.89 -10.90 -10.51
CA LYS A 110 -13.65 -10.52 -11.91
C LYS A 110 -12.99 -11.65 -12.70
N SER A 111 -11.96 -12.29 -12.15
CA SER A 111 -11.28 -13.39 -12.85
C SER A 111 -12.18 -14.63 -13.02
N LYS A 112 -13.01 -14.97 -12.03
CA LYS A 112 -14.03 -16.04 -12.14
C LYS A 112 -15.09 -15.72 -13.21
N ALA A 113 -15.55 -14.46 -13.30
CA ALA A 113 -16.51 -14.04 -14.31
C ALA A 113 -15.94 -14.15 -15.74
N ILE A 114 -14.69 -13.72 -15.94
CA ILE A 114 -14.00 -13.84 -17.23
C ILE A 114 -13.87 -15.31 -17.63
N LYS A 115 -13.43 -16.20 -16.72
CA LYS A 115 -13.35 -17.65 -17.00
C LYS A 115 -14.71 -18.24 -17.39
N LYS A 116 -15.79 -17.88 -16.69
CA LYS A 116 -17.15 -18.31 -17.04
C LYS A 116 -17.58 -17.83 -18.42
N SER A 117 -17.27 -16.57 -18.79
CA SER A 117 -17.61 -16.03 -20.11
C SER A 117 -16.86 -16.74 -21.26
N LYS A 118 -15.57 -17.06 -21.07
CA LYS A 118 -14.79 -17.81 -22.06
C LYS A 118 -15.32 -19.23 -22.26
N ASN A 119 -15.69 -19.91 -21.17
CA ASN A 119 -16.25 -21.26 -21.26
C ASN A 119 -17.63 -21.28 -21.94
N LYS A 120 -18.44 -20.23 -21.79
CA LYS A 120 -19.71 -20.09 -22.51
C LYS A 120 -19.48 -19.84 -24.00
N SER A 121 -18.55 -18.94 -24.35
CA SER A 121 -18.19 -18.68 -25.73
C SER A 121 -17.68 -19.95 -26.43
N ALA A 122 -16.79 -20.70 -25.80
CA ALA A 122 -16.23 -21.93 -26.38
C ALA A 122 -17.25 -23.07 -26.55
N LYS A 123 -18.36 -23.06 -25.80
CA LYS A 123 -19.42 -24.06 -25.90
C LYS A 123 -20.43 -23.76 -27.01
N ASN A 124 -20.47 -22.52 -27.49
CA ASN A 124 -21.38 -22.07 -28.55
C ASN A 124 -20.74 -22.14 -29.95
N PHE A 125 -19.44 -22.47 -30.03
CA PHE A 125 -18.70 -22.67 -31.29
C PHE A 125 -18.36 -24.16 -31.54
N ARG A 126 -18.95 -25.09 -30.77
CA ARG A 126 -18.87 -26.54 -30.98
C ARG A 126 -20.24 -27.10 -31.28
#